data_AF-A0A0F2MK06-F1
#
_entry.id   AF-A0A0F2MK06-F1
#
_cell.length_a   1.000
_cell.length_b   1.000
_cell.length_c   1.000
_cell.angle_alpha   90.00
_cell.angle_beta   90.00
_cell.angle_gamma   90.00
#
_symmetry.space_group_name_H-M   'P 1'
#
loop_
_entity.id
_entity.type
_entity.pdbx_description
1 polymer ?
#
loop_
_entity_poly.entity_id
_entity_poly.type
_entity_poly.pdbx_seq_one_letter_code
_entity_poly.pdbx_strand_id
1 'polypeptide(L)'
;MIPGEFEYQQDLQTPLASCPNLRTVIDVIPDFELFVFRFLADDLLQISQRPMSLETRKRILRSALTGLAELHDRGIVHTDIKPNNILLDYEEMVSDDLSIKSVQIADLEDAVLLPPGKNLKGCLCGNQLWRSPESWTRARQNTPSDVFSFGVVIIYVMLNDMTFRVSEKGPRGDDVAWWPIFRRHISFFGDEDGFKGLLKHIGEDNVFFDRLISVAGDFDAERPRRPFAMWYYVDAELRDLVTKMTNLDPARRITAREALKHPWFCDADSESGQKTEKYCRI
;
A
#
# COMPACT_ATOMS: atom_id res chain seq x y z
N MET A 1 -6.59 -23.08 -13.92
CA MET A 1 -5.30 -22.39 -13.73
C MET A 1 -4.31 -22.81 -14.81
N ILE A 2 -3.17 -22.11 -14.96
CA ILE A 2 -2.03 -22.62 -15.74
C ILE A 2 -1.48 -23.85 -15.00
N PRO A 3 -1.05 -24.93 -15.69
CA PRO A 3 -0.48 -26.10 -15.00
C PRO A 3 0.62 -25.71 -14.01
N GLY A 4 0.49 -26.13 -12.74
CA GLY A 4 1.43 -25.81 -11.66
C GLY A 4 1.14 -24.54 -10.85
N GLU A 5 0.18 -23.71 -11.28
CA GLU A 5 -0.20 -22.48 -10.57
C GLU A 5 -0.93 -22.79 -9.27
N PHE A 6 -1.78 -23.83 -9.22
CA PHE A 6 -2.46 -24.24 -8.00
C PHE A 6 -1.46 -24.63 -6.91
N GLU A 7 -0.49 -25.49 -7.23
CA GLU A 7 0.56 -25.92 -6.31
C GLU A 7 1.45 -24.75 -5.90
N TYR A 8 1.82 -23.87 -6.84
CA TYR A 8 2.60 -22.67 -6.54
C TYR A 8 1.89 -21.77 -5.52
N GLN A 9 0.59 -21.51 -5.69
CA GLN A 9 -0.18 -20.68 -4.77
C GLN A 9 -0.29 -21.32 -3.39
N GLN A 10 -0.52 -22.63 -3.35
CA GLN A 10 -0.55 -23.36 -2.09
C GLN A 10 0.80 -23.31 -1.37
N ASP A 11 1.90 -23.54 -2.08
CA ASP A 11 3.26 -23.53 -1.55
C ASP A 11 3.68 -22.12 -1.07
N LEU A 12 3.26 -21.08 -1.79
CA LEU A 12 3.51 -19.68 -1.40
C LEU A 12 2.79 -19.33 -0.08
N GLN A 13 1.55 -19.78 0.09
CA GLN A 13 0.71 -19.39 1.23
C GLN A 13 0.91 -20.25 2.48
N THR A 14 1.30 -21.52 2.33
CA THR A 14 1.54 -22.43 3.46
C THR A 14 2.47 -21.86 4.55
N PRO A 15 3.66 -21.31 4.25
CA PRO A 15 4.55 -20.74 5.27
C PRO A 15 4.03 -19.44 5.90
N LEU A 16 2.96 -18.87 5.36
CA LEU A 16 2.33 -17.64 5.84
C LEU A 16 1.15 -17.93 6.78
N ALA A 17 0.73 -19.20 6.92
CA ALA A 17 -0.44 -19.58 7.71
C ALA A 17 -0.36 -19.17 9.20
N SER A 18 0.85 -19.03 9.75
CA SER A 18 1.07 -18.56 11.12
C SER A 18 1.02 -17.04 11.27
N CYS A 19 0.96 -16.28 10.18
CA CYS A 19 0.94 -14.82 10.20
C CYS A 19 -0.51 -14.32 10.38
N PRO A 20 -0.88 -13.76 11.55
CA PRO A 20 -2.28 -13.45 11.86
C PRO A 20 -2.87 -12.35 10.96
N ASN A 21 -2.01 -11.52 10.36
CA ASN A 21 -2.40 -10.40 9.50
C ASN A 21 -2.33 -10.72 8.00
N LEU A 22 -2.24 -12.01 7.64
CA LEU A 22 -2.32 -12.48 6.26
C LEU A 22 -3.47 -13.48 6.14
N ARG A 23 -4.31 -13.30 5.13
CA ARG A 23 -5.39 -14.22 4.81
C ARG A 23 -4.83 -15.30 3.90
N THR A 24 -4.69 -16.49 4.47
CA THR A 24 -4.10 -17.65 3.80
C THR A 24 -5.13 -18.76 3.66
N VAL A 25 -4.86 -19.68 2.74
CA VAL A 25 -5.66 -20.90 2.53
C VAL A 25 -5.76 -21.69 3.84
N ILE A 26 -6.98 -22.07 4.22
CA ILE A 26 -7.24 -22.95 5.38
C ILE A 26 -7.58 -24.39 4.96
N ASP A 27 -8.07 -24.58 3.74
CA ASP A 27 -8.38 -25.89 3.15
C ASP A 27 -8.40 -25.80 1.62
N VAL A 28 -8.37 -26.94 0.93
CA VAL A 28 -8.32 -27.03 -0.54
C VAL A 28 -9.28 -28.06 -1.08
N ILE A 29 -9.77 -27.84 -2.31
CA ILE A 29 -10.52 -28.84 -3.07
C ILE A 29 -9.80 -29.05 -4.41
N PRO A 30 -8.79 -29.95 -4.46
CA PRO A 30 -7.88 -30.07 -5.61
C PRO A 30 -8.58 -30.42 -6.92
N ASP A 31 -9.62 -31.27 -6.89
CA ASP A 31 -10.37 -31.68 -8.09
C ASP A 31 -11.02 -30.50 -8.83
N PHE A 32 -11.22 -29.38 -8.13
CA PHE A 32 -11.82 -28.17 -8.68
C PHE A 32 -10.86 -26.97 -8.67
N GLU A 33 -9.59 -27.18 -8.30
CA GLU A 33 -8.59 -26.13 -8.08
C GLU A 33 -9.13 -24.99 -7.17
N LEU A 34 -9.85 -25.34 -6.10
CA LEU A 34 -10.45 -24.35 -5.18
C LEU A 34 -9.65 -24.20 -3.89
N PHE A 35 -9.49 -22.95 -3.47
CA PHE A 35 -8.96 -22.56 -2.17
C PHE A 35 -10.09 -22.16 -1.24
N VAL A 36 -10.05 -22.66 -0.01
CA VAL A 36 -10.99 -22.29 1.06
C VAL A 36 -10.27 -21.33 1.99
N PHE A 37 -10.91 -20.21 2.29
CA PHE A 37 -10.40 -19.19 3.20
C PHE A 37 -11.36 -18.98 4.35
N ARG A 38 -10.83 -18.53 5.50
CA ARG A 38 -11.69 -17.99 6.56
C ARG A 38 -12.48 -16.79 6.01
N PHE A 39 -13.76 -16.74 6.35
CA PHE A 39 -14.62 -15.59 6.06
C PHE A 39 -14.25 -14.40 6.97
N LEU A 40 -14.21 -13.21 6.40
CA LEU A 40 -14.03 -11.93 7.08
C LEU A 40 -15.18 -11.02 6.65
N ALA A 41 -15.70 -10.24 7.59
CA ALA A 41 -16.98 -9.56 7.45
C ALA A 41 -17.00 -8.47 6.37
N ASP A 42 -15.92 -7.69 6.26
CA ASP A 42 -15.88 -6.54 5.35
C ASP A 42 -14.45 -6.23 4.88
N ASP A 43 -14.32 -5.27 3.94
CA ASP A 43 -13.05 -4.74 3.45
C ASP A 43 -12.80 -3.30 3.94
N LEU A 44 -11.53 -2.87 3.85
CA LEU A 44 -11.12 -1.56 4.35
C LEU A 44 -11.72 -0.40 3.53
N LEU A 45 -12.11 -0.64 2.27
CA LEU A 45 -12.77 0.38 1.44
C LEU A 45 -14.15 0.72 2.01
N GLN A 46 -14.96 -0.30 2.30
CA GLN A 46 -16.32 -0.10 2.83
C GLN A 46 -16.29 0.40 4.27
N ILE A 47 -15.52 -0.26 5.14
CA ILE A 47 -15.54 0.05 6.57
C ILE A 47 -15.03 1.46 6.87
N SER A 48 -14.12 2.00 6.05
CA SER A 48 -13.56 3.36 6.22
C SER A 48 -14.59 4.46 5.95
N GLN A 49 -15.73 4.14 5.32
CA GLN A 49 -16.84 5.08 5.15
C GLN A 49 -17.72 5.20 6.40
N ARG A 50 -17.57 4.29 7.37
CA ARG A 50 -18.32 4.31 8.63
C ARG A 50 -17.65 5.26 9.63
N PRO A 51 -18.43 5.82 10.58
CA PRO A 51 -17.85 6.44 11.77
C PRO A 51 -16.94 5.45 12.49
N MET A 52 -15.74 5.90 12.82
CA MET A 52 -14.70 5.10 13.46
C MET A 52 -13.70 6.06 14.09
N SER A 53 -13.24 5.76 15.30
CA SER A 53 -12.26 6.59 15.99
C SER A 53 -10.92 6.61 15.26
N LEU A 54 -10.14 7.66 15.51
CA LEU A 54 -8.77 7.79 15.01
C LEU A 54 -7.90 6.59 15.46
N GLU A 55 -8.08 6.16 16.70
CA GLU A 55 -7.36 5.05 17.30
C GLU A 55 -7.66 3.74 16.56
N THR A 56 -8.94 3.45 16.30
CA THR A 56 -9.35 2.25 15.55
C THR A 56 -8.77 2.25 14.13
N ARG A 57 -8.79 3.40 13.42
CA ARG A 57 -8.14 3.53 12.10
C ARG A 57 -6.64 3.23 12.16
N LYS A 58 -5.93 3.78 13.15
CA LYS A 58 -4.49 3.51 13.36
C LYS A 58 -4.23 2.03 13.64
N ARG A 59 -5.02 1.39 14.51
CA ARG A 59 -4.91 -0.05 14.85
C ARG A 59 -5.09 -0.94 13.62
N ILE A 60 -6.05 -0.61 12.76
CA ILE A 60 -6.27 -1.33 11.49
C ILE A 60 -5.05 -1.20 10.57
N LEU A 61 -4.60 0.04 10.32
CA LEU A 61 -3.46 0.30 9.45
C LEU A 61 -2.18 -0.36 9.98
N ARG A 62 -1.94 -0.35 11.30
CA ARG A 62 -0.79 -1.02 11.93
C ARG A 62 -0.85 -2.52 11.73
N SER A 63 -2.03 -3.12 11.88
CA SER A 63 -2.24 -4.57 11.70
C SER A 63 -2.00 -4.98 10.24
N ALA A 64 -2.56 -4.25 9.28
CA ALA A 64 -2.33 -4.50 7.87
C ALA A 64 -0.85 -4.32 7.48
N LEU A 65 -0.19 -3.24 7.94
CA LEU A 65 1.23 -3.01 7.69
C LEU A 65 2.12 -4.09 8.31
N THR A 66 1.71 -4.66 9.44
CA THR A 66 2.37 -5.82 10.06
C THR A 66 2.33 -7.03 9.11
N GLY A 67 1.17 -7.34 8.53
CA GLY A 67 1.05 -8.38 7.51
C GLY A 67 1.94 -8.12 6.30
N LEU A 68 1.97 -6.87 5.80
CA LEU A 68 2.81 -6.50 4.67
C LEU A 68 4.30 -6.68 4.97
N ALA A 69 4.73 -6.31 6.18
CA ALA A 69 6.10 -6.50 6.61
C ALA A 69 6.48 -8.00 6.72
N GLU A 70 5.56 -8.87 7.14
CA GLU A 70 5.79 -10.33 7.14
C GLU A 70 6.00 -10.90 5.74
N LEU A 71 5.28 -10.40 4.72
CA LEU A 71 5.52 -10.75 3.31
C LEU A 71 6.90 -10.30 2.87
N HIS A 72 7.22 -9.02 3.13
CA HIS A 72 8.48 -8.40 2.69
C HIS A 72 9.70 -9.06 3.32
N ASP A 73 9.64 -9.45 4.60
CA ASP A 73 10.71 -10.18 5.29
C ASP A 73 11.01 -11.56 4.67
N ARG A 74 10.03 -12.13 3.95
CA ARG A 74 10.15 -13.40 3.22
C ARG A 74 10.46 -13.18 1.73
N GLY A 75 10.69 -11.94 1.30
CA GLY A 75 10.96 -11.60 -0.10
C GLY A 75 9.72 -11.69 -0.99
N ILE A 76 8.51 -11.68 -0.42
CA ILE A 76 7.26 -11.73 -1.17
C ILE A 76 6.76 -10.30 -1.40
N VAL A 77 6.48 -9.96 -2.67
CA VAL A 77 5.84 -8.70 -3.05
C VAL A 77 4.37 -8.98 -3.30
N HIS A 78 3.48 -8.19 -2.71
CA HIS A 78 2.03 -8.36 -2.85
C HIS A 78 1.52 -7.92 -4.22
N THR A 79 2.07 -6.82 -4.75
CA THR A 79 1.78 -6.24 -6.08
C THR A 79 0.43 -5.55 -6.26
N ASP A 80 -0.60 -5.86 -5.46
CA ASP A 80 -1.89 -5.16 -5.49
C ASP A 80 -2.42 -4.68 -4.12
N ILE A 81 -1.60 -3.92 -3.37
CA ILE A 81 -2.04 -3.30 -2.12
C ILE A 81 -3.10 -2.22 -2.42
N LYS A 82 -4.31 -2.45 -1.93
CA LYS A 82 -5.46 -1.55 -2.01
C LYS A 82 -6.42 -1.81 -0.84
N PRO A 83 -7.34 -0.89 -0.49
CA PRO A 83 -8.23 -1.09 0.66
C PRO A 83 -9.13 -2.33 0.53
N ASN A 84 -9.54 -2.70 -0.68
CA ASN A 84 -10.35 -3.91 -0.92
C ASN A 84 -9.64 -5.21 -0.55
N ASN A 85 -8.30 -5.22 -0.58
CA ASN A 85 -7.48 -6.40 -0.28
C ASN A 85 -7.02 -6.38 1.19
N ILE A 86 -7.54 -5.47 2.01
CA ILE A 86 -7.36 -5.48 3.46
C ILE A 86 -8.71 -5.79 4.07
N LEU A 87 -8.87 -7.02 4.53
CA LEU A 87 -10.13 -7.56 5.03
C LEU A 87 -10.15 -7.56 6.57
N LEU A 88 -11.34 -7.43 7.14
CA LEU A 88 -11.52 -7.23 8.56
C LEU A 88 -12.68 -8.07 9.10
N ASP A 89 -12.55 -8.44 10.37
CA ASP A 89 -13.64 -8.97 11.19
C ASP A 89 -13.77 -8.07 12.42
N TYR A 90 -15.00 -7.73 12.81
CA TYR A 90 -15.27 -6.75 13.85
C TYR A 90 -16.64 -6.94 14.50
N GLU A 91 -16.82 -6.34 15.68
CA GLU A 91 -18.12 -6.19 16.33
C GLU A 91 -18.45 -4.70 16.47
N GLU A 92 -19.71 -4.35 16.30
CA GLU A 92 -20.19 -2.98 16.54
C GLU A 92 -20.26 -2.72 18.05
N MET A 93 -19.72 -1.58 18.49
CA MET A 93 -19.83 -1.17 19.89
C MET A 93 -21.11 -0.34 20.14
N VAL A 94 -21.42 -0.10 21.41
CA VAL A 94 -22.50 0.82 21.82
C VAL A 94 -22.09 2.28 21.54
N SER A 95 -20.80 2.59 21.65
CA SER A 95 -20.22 3.78 21.02
C SER A 95 -20.23 3.58 19.50
N ASP A 96 -20.42 4.64 18.71
CA ASP A 96 -20.34 4.61 17.23
C ASP A 96 -18.92 4.29 16.69
N ASP A 97 -18.26 3.29 17.25
CA ASP A 97 -16.91 2.79 16.94
C ASP A 97 -16.95 1.25 16.83
N LEU A 98 -15.84 0.67 16.35
CA LEU A 98 -15.76 -0.76 16.02
C LEU A 98 -14.73 -1.49 16.87
N SER A 99 -15.10 -2.67 17.36
CA SER A 99 -14.22 -3.61 18.04
C SER A 99 -13.57 -4.54 17.02
N ILE A 100 -12.37 -4.20 16.57
CA ILE A 100 -11.66 -4.96 15.55
C ILE A 100 -11.15 -6.30 16.12
N LYS A 101 -11.57 -7.42 15.52
CA LYS A 101 -11.15 -8.77 15.90
C LYS A 101 -9.96 -9.27 15.09
N SER A 102 -9.95 -8.96 13.80
CA SER A 102 -8.85 -9.32 12.92
C SER A 102 -8.75 -8.37 11.72
N VAL A 103 -7.53 -8.21 11.22
CA VAL A 103 -7.23 -7.46 10.00
C VAL A 103 -6.22 -8.27 9.22
N GLN A 104 -6.53 -8.62 7.97
CA GLN A 104 -5.72 -9.49 7.14
C GLN A 104 -5.56 -8.91 5.74
N ILE A 105 -4.33 -8.86 5.23
CA ILE A 105 -4.10 -8.67 3.80
C ILE A 105 -4.49 -9.97 3.08
N ALA A 106 -5.31 -9.84 2.04
CA ALA A 106 -5.82 -10.92 1.21
C ALA A 106 -5.40 -10.73 -0.25
N ASP A 107 -5.82 -11.64 -1.14
CA ASP A 107 -5.53 -11.58 -2.58
C ASP A 107 -4.03 -11.80 -2.87
N LEU A 108 -3.47 -12.86 -2.30
CA LEU A 108 -2.06 -13.25 -2.45
C LEU A 108 -1.79 -13.98 -3.78
N GLU A 109 -2.82 -14.18 -4.61
CA GLU A 109 -2.76 -14.89 -5.87
C GLU A 109 -1.86 -14.19 -6.90
N ASP A 110 -1.79 -12.86 -6.85
CA ASP A 110 -0.84 -12.07 -7.67
C ASP A 110 0.50 -11.81 -6.96
N ALA A 111 0.69 -12.34 -5.74
CA ALA A 111 1.92 -12.14 -4.99
C ALA A 111 3.08 -12.96 -5.57
N VAL A 112 4.28 -12.37 -5.54
CA VAL A 112 5.46 -12.96 -6.16
C VAL A 112 6.59 -13.08 -5.15
N LEU A 113 7.10 -14.31 -4.99
CA LEU A 113 8.36 -14.54 -4.29
C LEU A 113 9.52 -14.04 -5.17
N LEU A 114 10.20 -12.98 -4.72
CA LEU A 114 11.36 -12.43 -5.39
C LEU A 114 12.65 -12.94 -4.74
N PRO A 115 13.49 -13.69 -5.47
CA PRO A 115 14.83 -14.02 -4.99
C PRO A 115 15.66 -12.74 -4.76
N PRO A 116 16.66 -12.79 -3.87
CA PRO A 116 17.53 -11.64 -3.61
C PRO A 116 18.12 -11.02 -4.89
N GLY A 117 18.01 -9.70 -5.02
CA GLY A 117 18.48 -8.96 -6.18
C GLY A 117 17.63 -9.06 -7.45
N LYS A 118 16.50 -9.78 -7.42
CA LYS A 118 15.52 -9.83 -8.51
C LYS A 118 14.47 -8.74 -8.36
N ASN A 119 13.72 -8.54 -9.45
CA ASN A 119 12.64 -7.56 -9.55
C ASN A 119 11.65 -8.01 -10.63
N LEU A 120 10.42 -7.55 -10.51
CA LEU A 120 9.44 -7.58 -11.58
C LEU A 120 9.76 -6.45 -12.57
N LYS A 121 9.58 -6.67 -13.87
CA LYS A 121 9.79 -5.64 -14.91
C LYS A 121 8.88 -5.89 -16.09
N GLY A 122 8.35 -4.85 -16.71
CA GLY A 122 7.50 -4.94 -17.91
C GLY A 122 6.01 -5.15 -17.62
N CYS A 123 5.65 -5.65 -16.43
CA CYS A 123 4.27 -5.75 -15.97
C CYS A 123 3.76 -4.41 -15.40
N LEU A 124 2.44 -4.22 -15.48
CA LEU A 124 1.72 -3.09 -14.87
C LEU A 124 0.95 -3.63 -13.65
N CYS A 125 1.62 -3.74 -12.51
CA CYS A 125 1.02 -4.34 -11.31
C CYS A 125 0.12 -3.37 -10.55
N GLY A 126 -0.87 -3.94 -9.86
CA GLY A 126 -1.74 -3.25 -8.92
C GLY A 126 -2.82 -2.38 -9.56
N ASN A 127 -3.79 -1.93 -8.76
CA ASN A 127 -4.88 -1.08 -9.20
C ASN A 127 -4.44 0.38 -9.42
N GLN A 128 -4.95 1.01 -10.49
CA GLN A 128 -4.56 2.35 -10.95
C GLN A 128 -4.62 3.47 -9.88
N LEU A 129 -5.51 3.34 -8.89
CA LEU A 129 -5.71 4.35 -7.84
C LEU A 129 -4.73 4.24 -6.67
N TRP A 130 -3.96 3.16 -6.61
CA TRP A 130 -3.03 2.85 -5.50
C TRP A 130 -1.62 2.55 -6.00
N ARG A 131 -1.48 2.33 -7.31
CA ARG A 131 -0.24 1.92 -7.99
C ARG A 131 0.91 2.92 -7.83
N SER A 132 2.12 2.40 -7.65
CA SER A 132 3.37 3.15 -7.58
C SER A 132 3.82 3.73 -8.94
N PRO A 133 4.66 4.79 -8.96
CA PRO A 133 5.10 5.41 -10.21
C PRO A 133 5.99 4.48 -11.06
N GLU A 134 6.83 3.65 -10.44
CA GLU A 134 7.66 2.68 -11.17
C GLU A 134 6.85 1.53 -11.77
N SER A 135 5.70 1.16 -11.17
CA SER A 135 4.76 0.22 -11.78
C SER A 135 4.06 0.85 -12.99
N TRP A 136 3.60 2.11 -12.88
CA TRP A 136 3.02 2.84 -14.02
C TRP A 136 3.94 2.93 -15.23
N THR A 137 5.25 3.09 -14.99
CA THR A 137 6.27 3.12 -16.05
C THR A 137 6.74 1.73 -16.49
N ARG A 138 6.17 0.65 -15.94
CA ARG A 138 6.57 -0.75 -16.16
C ARG A 138 8.06 -0.99 -15.89
N ALA A 139 8.65 -0.15 -15.03
CA ALA A 139 10.04 -0.26 -14.63
C ALA A 139 10.21 -1.38 -13.59
N ARG A 140 11.42 -1.48 -13.04
CA ARG A 140 11.74 -2.49 -12.02
C ARG A 140 10.88 -2.26 -10.77
N GLN A 141 10.18 -3.30 -10.32
CA GLN A 141 9.27 -3.29 -9.17
C GLN A 141 9.74 -4.31 -8.13
N ASN A 142 9.59 -3.96 -6.86
CA ASN A 142 9.95 -4.81 -5.70
C ASN A 142 9.11 -4.35 -4.48
N THR A 143 9.44 -4.78 -3.26
CA THR A 143 8.73 -4.42 -2.02
C THR A 143 8.47 -2.91 -1.82
N PRO A 144 9.32 -1.95 -2.27
CA PRO A 144 9.01 -0.52 -2.14
C PRO A 144 7.78 -0.08 -2.95
N SER A 145 7.35 -0.86 -3.96
CA SER A 145 6.12 -0.59 -4.71
C SER A 145 4.89 -0.78 -3.83
N ASP A 146 4.85 -1.86 -3.02
CA ASP A 146 3.78 -2.09 -2.06
C ASP A 146 3.77 -1.01 -0.96
N VAL A 147 4.95 -0.56 -0.51
CA VAL A 147 5.03 0.50 0.52
C VAL A 147 4.43 1.81 0.02
N PHE A 148 4.69 2.17 -1.24
CA PHE A 148 4.06 3.33 -1.85
C PHE A 148 2.54 3.19 -1.84
N SER A 149 2.03 2.05 -2.33
CA SER A 149 0.60 1.77 -2.38
C SER A 149 -0.04 1.81 -0.99
N PHE A 150 0.63 1.27 0.03
CA PHE A 150 0.17 1.34 1.41
C PHE A 150 0.14 2.78 1.94
N GLY A 151 1.11 3.62 1.57
CA GLY A 151 1.09 5.05 1.88
C GLY A 151 -0.14 5.76 1.32
N VAL A 152 -0.58 5.41 0.12
CA VAL A 152 -1.83 5.93 -0.47
C VAL A 152 -3.07 5.40 0.26
N VAL A 153 -3.06 4.12 0.67
CA VAL A 153 -4.13 3.54 1.52
C VAL A 153 -4.27 4.31 2.83
N ILE A 154 -3.16 4.67 3.48
CA ILE A 154 -3.18 5.49 4.70
C ILE A 154 -3.90 6.83 4.44
N ILE A 155 -3.59 7.53 3.34
CA ILE A 155 -4.25 8.80 3.00
C ILE A 155 -5.76 8.61 2.89
N TYR A 156 -6.20 7.55 2.20
CA TYR A 156 -7.62 7.26 2.06
C TYR A 156 -8.30 6.99 3.41
N VAL A 157 -7.74 6.10 4.22
CA VAL A 157 -8.33 5.73 5.53
C VAL A 157 -8.39 6.93 6.47
N MET A 158 -7.39 7.80 6.43
CA MET A 158 -7.29 8.92 7.37
C MET A 158 -8.08 10.15 6.92
N LEU A 159 -8.12 10.42 5.61
CA LEU A 159 -8.65 11.67 5.06
C LEU A 159 -9.89 11.48 4.18
N ASN A 160 -10.30 10.24 3.92
CA ASN A 160 -11.31 9.89 2.91
C ASN A 160 -11.01 10.46 1.52
N ASP A 161 -9.72 10.59 1.18
CA ASP A 161 -9.26 11.10 -0.11
C ASP A 161 -8.72 9.95 -0.97
N MET A 162 -9.42 9.66 -2.08
CA MET A 162 -8.89 8.80 -3.13
C MET A 162 -7.90 9.60 -3.98
N THR A 163 -6.66 9.68 -3.51
CA THR A 163 -5.63 10.61 -3.98
C THR A 163 -5.43 10.60 -5.49
N PHE A 164 -5.58 9.47 -6.19
CA PHE A 164 -5.41 9.38 -7.64
C PHE A 164 -6.71 9.35 -8.44
N ARG A 165 -7.88 9.50 -7.81
CA ARG A 165 -9.16 9.51 -8.51
C ARG A 165 -9.30 10.77 -9.39
N VAL A 166 -9.30 10.57 -10.70
CA VAL A 166 -9.53 11.61 -11.70
C VAL A 166 -11.02 11.64 -12.03
N SER A 167 -11.63 12.82 -12.14
CA SER A 167 -13.04 12.92 -12.54
C SER A 167 -13.22 12.50 -14.00
N GLU A 168 -14.34 11.84 -14.31
CA GLU A 168 -14.67 11.22 -15.61
C GLU A 168 -14.74 12.19 -16.81
N LYS A 169 -14.53 13.50 -16.60
CA LYS A 169 -14.59 14.54 -17.64
C LYS A 169 -13.27 14.68 -18.42
N GLY A 170 -12.38 13.69 -18.36
CA GLY A 170 -11.13 13.66 -19.12
C GLY A 170 -11.27 12.92 -20.46
N PRO A 171 -10.28 13.06 -21.37
CA PRO A 171 -10.28 12.32 -22.63
C PRO A 171 -10.32 10.81 -22.38
N ARG A 172 -11.19 10.09 -23.09
CA ARG A 172 -11.32 8.62 -22.99
C ARG A 172 -10.31 7.95 -23.93
N GLY A 173 -9.57 6.99 -23.40
CA GLY A 173 -8.60 6.14 -24.11
C GLY A 173 -7.48 5.70 -23.17
N ASP A 174 -7.03 4.44 -23.27
CA ASP A 174 -5.98 3.87 -22.42
C ASP A 174 -4.67 4.67 -22.46
N ASP A 175 -4.42 5.37 -23.57
CA ASP A 175 -3.24 6.22 -23.77
C ASP A 175 -3.29 7.58 -23.06
N VAL A 176 -4.41 7.97 -22.44
CA VAL A 176 -4.57 9.29 -21.77
C VAL A 176 -4.75 9.18 -20.25
N ALA A 177 -4.98 7.98 -19.72
CA ALA A 177 -5.20 7.76 -18.28
C ALA A 177 -3.96 8.07 -17.42
N TRP A 178 -2.75 7.93 -17.97
CA TRP A 178 -1.51 8.11 -17.21
C TRP A 178 -1.22 9.57 -16.86
N TRP A 179 -1.53 10.54 -17.74
CA TRP A 179 -1.10 11.93 -17.56
C TRP A 179 -1.67 12.57 -16.28
N PRO A 180 -2.99 12.56 -16.04
CA PRO A 180 -3.54 13.14 -14.82
C PRO A 180 -3.07 12.43 -13.55
N ILE A 181 -2.80 11.12 -13.64
CA ILE A 181 -2.32 10.31 -12.51
C ILE A 181 -0.87 10.67 -12.19
N PHE A 182 0.02 10.74 -13.18
CA PHE A 182 1.41 11.16 -12.97
C PHE A 182 1.51 12.61 -12.53
N ARG A 183 0.63 13.49 -13.02
CA ARG A 183 0.54 14.86 -12.51
C ARG A 183 0.25 14.88 -11.01
N ARG A 184 -0.65 14.01 -10.52
CA ARG A 184 -0.90 13.88 -9.09
C ARG A 184 0.28 13.28 -8.33
N HIS A 185 0.96 12.27 -8.88
CA HIS A 185 2.19 11.70 -8.27
C HIS A 185 3.23 12.79 -8.02
N ILE A 186 3.55 13.58 -9.06
CA ILE A 186 4.56 14.63 -8.99
C ILE A 186 4.09 15.82 -8.13
N SER A 187 2.81 16.17 -8.21
CA SER A 187 2.23 17.26 -7.43
C SER A 187 2.26 16.98 -5.93
N PHE A 188 1.91 15.75 -5.52
CA PHE A 188 1.72 15.40 -4.12
C PHE A 188 2.99 14.84 -3.49
N PHE A 189 3.76 14.03 -4.21
CA PHE A 189 4.87 13.25 -3.62
C PHE A 189 6.23 13.54 -4.25
N GLY A 190 6.29 14.37 -5.30
CA GLY A 190 7.55 14.77 -5.91
C GLY A 190 8.32 15.75 -5.03
N ASP A 191 9.51 15.36 -4.57
CA ASP A 191 10.58 16.31 -4.25
C ASP A 191 11.67 16.24 -5.33
N GLU A 192 12.62 17.18 -5.33
CA GLU A 192 13.65 17.27 -6.38
C GLU A 192 14.47 15.97 -6.48
N ASP A 193 14.86 15.45 -5.33
CA ASP A 193 15.69 14.27 -5.21
C ASP A 193 14.94 12.99 -5.59
N GLY A 194 13.73 12.82 -5.09
CA GLY A 194 12.85 11.68 -5.34
C GLY A 194 12.46 11.61 -6.82
N PHE A 195 12.19 12.75 -7.46
CA PHE A 195 11.90 12.78 -8.89
C PHE A 195 13.13 12.41 -9.74
N LYS A 196 14.31 12.95 -9.41
CA LYS A 196 15.57 12.56 -10.07
C LYS A 196 15.87 11.06 -9.87
N GLY A 197 15.64 10.55 -8.66
CA GLY A 197 15.79 9.13 -8.35
C GLY A 197 14.84 8.24 -9.13
N LEU A 198 13.58 8.64 -9.31
CA LEU A 198 12.62 7.96 -10.18
C LEU A 198 13.11 7.91 -11.63
N LEU A 199 13.55 9.03 -12.20
CA LEU A 199 14.07 9.08 -13.57
C LEU A 199 15.29 8.14 -13.74
N LYS A 200 16.22 8.17 -12.79
CA LYS A 200 17.36 7.25 -12.76
C LYS A 200 16.92 5.78 -12.68
N HIS A 201 15.90 5.49 -11.88
CA HIS A 201 15.38 4.13 -11.70
C HIS A 201 14.75 3.58 -12.98
N ILE A 202 13.95 4.37 -13.69
CA ILE A 202 13.29 3.94 -14.92
C ILE A 202 14.25 3.85 -16.12
N GLY A 203 15.25 4.73 -16.18
CA GLY A 203 16.22 4.83 -17.28
C GLY A 203 15.72 5.59 -18.51
N GLU A 204 16.64 6.22 -19.25
CA GLU A 204 16.36 7.08 -20.42
C GLU A 204 15.67 6.33 -21.56
N ASP A 205 15.95 5.03 -21.73
CA ASP A 205 15.31 4.20 -22.76
C ASP A 205 13.83 3.89 -22.48
N ASN A 206 13.32 4.24 -21.29
CA ASN A 206 11.92 4.02 -20.94
C ASN A 206 11.02 5.06 -21.63
N VAL A 207 9.96 4.61 -22.29
CA VAL A 207 8.99 5.47 -23.01
C VAL A 207 8.31 6.54 -22.13
N PHE A 208 8.35 6.39 -20.80
CA PHE A 208 7.83 7.36 -19.86
C PHE A 208 8.86 8.39 -19.38
N PHE A 209 10.14 8.26 -19.71
CA PHE A 209 11.20 9.16 -19.22
C PHE A 209 10.93 10.62 -19.58
N ASP A 210 10.84 10.92 -20.89
CA ASP A 210 10.52 12.27 -21.37
C ASP A 210 9.10 12.70 -21.02
N ARG A 211 8.16 11.75 -20.92
CA ARG A 211 6.78 12.02 -20.51
C ARG A 211 6.72 12.55 -19.09
N LEU A 212 7.46 11.97 -18.16
CA LEU A 212 7.54 12.44 -16.77
C LEU A 212 8.17 13.82 -16.68
N ILE A 213 9.23 14.09 -17.45
CA ILE A 213 9.85 15.42 -17.52
C ILE A 213 8.83 16.44 -18.04
N SER A 214 8.07 16.09 -19.09
CA SER A 214 7.00 16.93 -19.61
C SER A 214 5.90 17.21 -18.57
N VAL A 215 5.45 16.20 -17.81
CA VAL A 215 4.47 16.39 -16.73
C VAL A 215 5.03 17.32 -15.64
N ALA A 216 6.30 17.14 -15.26
CA ALA A 216 6.95 17.98 -14.25
C ALA A 216 7.15 19.43 -14.72
N GLY A 217 7.34 19.64 -16.02
CA GLY A 217 7.45 20.97 -16.64
C GLY A 217 6.12 21.71 -16.78
N ASP A 218 4.97 21.03 -16.68
CA ASP A 218 3.62 21.61 -16.81
C ASP A 218 3.13 22.30 -15.51
N PHE A 219 3.95 22.40 -14.45
CA PHE A 219 3.60 23.15 -13.25
C PHE A 219 4.09 24.59 -13.33
N ASP A 220 3.21 25.55 -13.04
CA ASP A 220 3.49 26.98 -13.07
C ASP A 220 2.76 27.72 -11.92
N ALA A 221 2.78 29.05 -11.94
CA ALA A 221 2.11 29.86 -10.92
C ALA A 221 0.58 29.73 -10.92
N GLU A 222 -0.04 29.43 -12.06
CA GLU A 222 -1.49 29.22 -12.18
C GLU A 222 -1.90 27.78 -11.83
N ARG A 223 -0.99 26.83 -12.03
CA ARG A 223 -1.18 25.39 -11.78
C ARG A 223 -0.06 24.88 -10.87
N PRO A 224 0.03 25.34 -9.61
CA PRO A 224 1.11 24.95 -8.72
C PRO A 224 0.98 23.50 -8.27
N ARG A 225 2.12 22.89 -7.91
CA ARG A 225 2.15 21.63 -7.17
C ARG A 225 1.50 21.81 -5.79
N ARG A 226 1.01 20.72 -5.21
CA ARG A 226 0.39 20.68 -3.89
C ARG A 226 1.01 19.58 -3.03
N PRO A 227 2.29 19.71 -2.62
CA PRO A 227 3.00 18.63 -1.94
C PRO A 227 2.27 18.18 -0.67
N PHE A 228 2.16 16.88 -0.45
CA PHE A 228 1.51 16.29 0.72
C PHE A 228 2.14 16.77 2.03
N ALA A 229 3.46 16.96 2.03
CA ALA A 229 4.20 17.55 3.15
C ALA A 229 3.70 18.94 3.56
N MET A 230 3.01 19.67 2.68
CA MET A 230 2.44 21.01 2.94
C MET A 230 0.94 20.98 3.26
N TRP A 231 0.33 19.80 3.42
CA TRP A 231 -1.08 19.69 3.80
C TRP A 231 -1.26 19.96 5.30
N TYR A 232 -1.18 21.24 5.70
CA TYR A 232 -1.08 21.63 7.12
C TYR A 232 -2.25 21.19 8.02
N TYR A 233 -3.38 20.80 7.42
CA TYR A 233 -4.54 20.25 8.12
C TYR A 233 -4.39 18.76 8.50
N VAL A 234 -3.39 18.07 7.95
CA VAL A 234 -3.05 16.67 8.29
C VAL A 234 -2.10 16.67 9.49
N ASP A 235 -2.20 15.68 10.37
CA ASP A 235 -1.26 15.51 11.48
C ASP A 235 0.22 15.51 11.01
N ALA A 236 1.11 16.11 11.80
CA ALA A 236 2.50 16.31 11.38
C ALA A 236 3.28 15.00 11.25
N GLU A 237 3.05 14.04 12.15
CA GLU A 237 3.71 12.74 12.08
C GLU A 237 3.12 11.86 10.97
N LEU A 238 1.81 11.97 10.73
CA LEU A 238 1.17 11.35 9.57
C LEU A 238 1.76 11.87 8.26
N ARG A 239 1.96 13.19 8.15
CA ARG A 239 2.63 13.79 6.99
C ARG A 239 4.03 13.24 6.77
N ASP A 240 4.82 13.14 7.84
CA ASP A 240 6.18 12.61 7.77
C ASP A 240 6.20 11.14 7.35
N LEU A 241 5.38 10.29 7.97
CA LEU A 241 5.24 8.87 7.63
C LEU A 241 4.88 8.67 6.16
N VAL A 242 3.78 9.29 5.70
CA VAL A 242 3.30 9.13 4.33
C VAL A 242 4.32 9.66 3.32
N THR A 243 4.97 10.79 3.61
CA THR A 243 6.00 11.35 2.71
C THR A 243 7.18 10.38 2.55
N LYS A 244 7.59 9.71 3.64
CA LYS A 244 8.64 8.67 3.59
C LYS A 244 8.21 7.41 2.83
N MET A 245 6.94 6.99 2.96
CA MET A 245 6.40 5.82 2.26
C MET A 245 6.17 6.08 0.76
N THR A 246 5.83 7.32 0.40
CA THR A 246 5.42 7.71 -0.96
C THR A 246 6.51 8.45 -1.75
N ASN A 247 7.76 8.47 -1.27
CA ASN A 247 8.86 9.10 -2.00
C ASN A 247 8.94 8.57 -3.44
N LEU A 248 9.07 9.43 -4.44
CA LEU A 248 9.06 8.96 -5.84
C LEU A 248 10.24 8.05 -6.19
N ASP A 249 11.39 8.19 -5.51
CA ASP A 249 12.52 7.28 -5.67
C ASP A 249 12.30 6.00 -4.84
N PRO A 250 12.12 4.82 -5.46
CA PRO A 250 11.94 3.57 -4.73
C PRO A 250 13.08 3.24 -3.77
N ALA A 251 14.31 3.70 -4.03
CA ALA A 251 15.48 3.44 -3.19
C ALA A 251 15.53 4.32 -1.93
N ARG A 252 14.75 5.40 -1.88
CA ARG A 252 14.66 6.32 -0.73
C ARG A 252 13.41 6.09 0.11
N ARG A 253 12.50 5.22 -0.32
CA ARG A 253 11.32 4.86 0.48
C ARG A 253 11.75 4.05 1.69
N ILE A 254 11.13 4.36 2.83
CA ILE A 254 11.24 3.50 4.00
C ILE A 254 10.64 2.13 3.72
N THR A 255 11.08 1.12 4.44
CA THR A 255 10.51 -0.23 4.41
C THR A 255 9.23 -0.32 5.25
N ALA A 256 8.42 -1.36 5.05
CA ALA A 256 7.26 -1.63 5.89
C ALA A 256 7.63 -1.77 7.39
N ARG A 257 8.79 -2.38 7.69
CA ARG A 257 9.31 -2.50 9.06
C ARG A 257 9.74 -1.17 9.67
N GLU A 258 10.35 -0.28 8.90
CA GLU A 258 10.68 1.07 9.36
C GLU A 258 9.42 1.90 9.57
N ALA A 259 8.43 1.79 8.68
CA ALA A 259 7.14 2.45 8.84
C ALA A 259 6.42 2.02 10.13
N LEU A 260 6.44 0.73 10.51
CA LEU A 260 5.86 0.24 11.77
C LEU A 260 6.50 0.84 13.03
N LYS A 261 7.76 1.27 12.94
CA LYS A 261 8.50 1.91 14.04
C LYS A 261 8.33 3.43 14.07
N HIS A 262 7.57 3.99 13.13
CA HIS A 262 7.35 5.42 13.07
C HIS A 262 6.53 5.91 14.28
N PRO A 263 6.85 7.09 14.85
CA PRO A 263 6.13 7.66 16.01
C PRO A 263 4.61 7.68 15.86
N TRP A 264 4.13 8.00 14.66
CA TRP A 264 2.70 8.03 14.34
C TRP A 264 1.92 6.75 14.73
N PHE A 265 2.56 5.57 14.61
CA PHE A 265 1.98 4.29 15.02
C PHE A 265 2.25 3.93 16.49
N CYS A 266 3.25 4.54 17.13
CA CYS A 266 3.63 4.26 18.51
C CYS A 266 2.71 4.96 19.53
N ASP A 267 2.15 6.12 19.18
CA ASP A 267 1.19 6.84 20.04
C ASP A 267 -0.09 6.05 20.33
N ALA A 268 -0.43 5.08 19.47
CA ALA A 268 -1.58 4.19 19.68
C ALA A 268 -1.39 3.22 20.86
N ASP A 269 -0.15 2.92 21.24
CA ASP A 269 0.16 2.01 22.35
C ASP A 269 0.08 2.73 23.72
N SER A 270 0.15 4.07 23.75
CA SER A 270 0.11 4.87 24.99
C SER A 270 -1.29 5.15 25.54
N GLU A 271 -2.35 5.03 24.74
CA GLU A 271 -3.73 5.28 25.20
C GLU A 271 -4.46 3.99 25.63
N SER A 272 -3.97 2.81 25.25
CA SER A 272 -4.41 1.56 25.87
C SER A 272 -3.75 1.38 27.24
N GLY A 273 -4.44 1.82 28.29
CA GLY A 273 -4.05 1.65 29.69
C GLY A 273 -3.96 0.19 30.16
N GLN A 274 -3.03 -0.59 29.60
CA GLN A 274 -2.47 -1.78 30.19
C GLN A 274 -0.96 -1.64 30.18
N LYS A 275 -0.41 -1.16 31.31
CA LYS A 275 1.00 -1.32 31.64
C LYS A 275 1.33 -2.81 31.57
N THR A 276 1.94 -3.26 30.50
CA THR A 276 2.71 -4.50 30.51
C THR A 276 4.00 -4.23 31.27
N GLU A 277 3.91 -4.39 32.58
CA GLU A 277 5.10 -4.63 33.39
C GLU A 277 5.81 -5.90 32.88
N LYS A 278 7.14 -5.75 32.73
CA LYS A 278 8.16 -6.81 32.65
C LYS A 278 8.27 -7.53 31.31
N TYR A 279 9.34 -7.23 30.58
CA TYR A 279 10.46 -8.17 30.38
C TYR A 279 11.75 -7.38 30.20
N CYS A 280 12.45 -7.17 31.30
CA CYS A 280 13.87 -6.87 31.33
C CYS A 280 14.43 -7.68 32.52
N ARG A 281 15.58 -8.36 32.30
CA ARG A 281 16.17 -9.52 33.01
C ARG A 281 15.83 -10.83 32.28
N ILE A 282 16.79 -11.61 31.80
CA ILE A 282 18.20 -11.83 32.23
C ILE A 282 19.15 -11.62 31.06
#